data_AF-A0A382D780-F1
#
_entry.id   AF-A0A382D780-F1
#
_cell.length_a   1.000
_cell.length_b   1.000
_cell.length_c   1.000
_cell.angle_alpha   90.00
_cell.angle_beta   90.00
_cell.angle_gamma   90.00
#
_symmetry.space_group_name_H-M   'P 1'
#
loop_
_entity.id
_entity.type
_entity.pdbx_description
1 polymer ?
#
loop_
_entity_poly.entity_id
_entity_poly.type
_entity_poly.pdbx_seq_one_letter_code
_entity_poly.pdbx_strand_id
1 'polypeptide(L)'
;KVPFFGICLGMHCAVIEFARSVARLRKANSAEFAPNTPDPVIDLLPDQSGKNDKGGTMRLGEYLCQLRKNSNAFEAYGKREVYERHRHRYEFNNRYRIQLEEAGLKFSGLSPNGNLVEIIELEDHPWFLAGQFHPEFKSSPMEPHPLFTAFISSACFSRNDVQVK
;
A
#
# COMPACT_ATOMS: atom_id res chain seq x y z
N LYS A 1 -14.57 13.08 -3.37
CA LYS A 1 -13.50 12.09 -3.12
C LYS A 1 -14.07 10.73 -3.48
N VAL A 2 -13.36 9.91 -4.26
CA VAL A 2 -13.86 8.62 -4.77
C VAL A 2 -13.05 7.51 -4.11
N PRO A 3 -13.67 6.50 -3.48
CA PRO A 3 -12.95 5.39 -2.87
C PRO A 3 -11.94 4.75 -3.81
N PHE A 4 -10.77 4.40 -3.27
CA PHE A 4 -9.69 3.78 -4.03
C PHE A 4 -9.10 2.60 -3.27
N PHE A 5 -8.97 1.46 -3.96
CA PHE A 5 -8.24 0.29 -3.49
C PHE A 5 -7.10 -0.07 -4.44
N GLY A 6 -5.85 0.15 -4.01
CA GLY A 6 -4.66 -0.25 -4.76
C GLY A 6 -4.13 -1.62 -4.31
N ILE A 7 -3.79 -2.50 -5.25
CA ILE A 7 -3.26 -3.83 -4.98
C ILE A 7 -1.88 -3.96 -5.63
N CYS A 8 -0.87 -4.40 -4.86
CA CYS A 8 0.50 -4.63 -5.32
C CYS A 8 1.05 -3.40 -6.05
N LEU A 9 1.22 -3.45 -7.39
CA LEU A 9 1.65 -2.31 -8.19
C LEU A 9 0.74 -1.08 -8.01
N GLY A 10 -0.55 -1.27 -7.72
CA GLY A 10 -1.48 -0.18 -7.39
C GLY A 10 -1.02 0.65 -6.18
N MET A 11 -0.40 0.02 -5.18
CA MET A 11 0.23 0.74 -4.06
C MET A 11 1.43 1.55 -4.53
N HIS A 12 2.29 0.99 -5.39
CA HIS A 12 3.46 1.72 -5.91
C HIS A 12 3.03 2.97 -6.67
N CYS A 13 2.05 2.84 -7.57
CA CYS A 13 1.51 3.96 -8.32
C CYS A 13 0.93 5.05 -7.40
N ALA A 14 0.20 4.66 -6.36
CA ALA A 14 -0.33 5.59 -5.37
C ALA A 14 0.78 6.35 -4.62
N VAL A 15 1.85 5.67 -4.19
CA VAL A 15 3.02 6.32 -3.56
C VAL A 15 3.69 7.29 -4.52
N ILE A 16 3.94 6.86 -5.77
CA ILE A 16 4.61 7.68 -6.78
C ILE A 16 3.82 8.96 -7.04
N GLU A 17 2.51 8.84 -7.25
CA GLU A 17 1.66 9.99 -7.52
C GLU A 17 1.57 10.92 -6.30
N PHE A 18 1.39 10.38 -5.10
CA PHE A 18 1.38 11.18 -3.88
C PHE A 18 2.70 11.93 -3.68
N ALA A 19 3.83 11.26 -3.89
CA ALA A 19 5.15 11.87 -3.78
C ALA A 19 5.33 13.04 -4.77
N ARG A 20 4.85 12.89 -6.01
CA ARG A 20 4.92 13.95 -7.04
C ARG A 20 4.02 15.13 -6.71
N SER A 21 2.77 14.86 -6.39
CA SER A 21 1.70 15.86 -6.36
C SER A 21 1.55 16.52 -5.00
N VAL A 22 1.83 15.81 -3.90
CA VAL A 22 1.69 16.32 -2.53
C VAL A 22 3.07 16.64 -1.93
N ALA A 23 4.00 15.68 -1.96
CA ALA A 23 5.33 15.86 -1.35
C ALA A 23 6.33 16.60 -2.26
N ARG A 24 5.91 17.05 -3.46
CA ARG A 24 6.69 17.85 -4.42
C ARG A 24 7.95 17.17 -4.95
N LEU A 25 8.08 15.86 -4.83
CA LEU A 25 9.14 15.04 -5.44
C LEU A 25 8.78 14.78 -6.91
N ARG A 26 8.92 15.80 -7.75
CA ARG A 26 8.44 15.76 -9.16
C ARG A 26 9.03 14.62 -9.98
N LYS A 27 10.21 14.12 -9.61
CA LYS A 27 10.88 13.01 -10.29
C LYS A 27 10.65 11.67 -9.60
N ALA A 28 9.86 11.61 -8.52
CA ALA A 28 9.57 10.38 -7.80
C ALA A 28 9.11 9.28 -8.74
N ASN A 29 9.69 8.09 -8.60
CA ASN A 29 9.32 6.93 -9.40
C ASN A 29 9.73 5.63 -8.70
N SER A 30 9.31 4.50 -9.28
CA SER A 30 9.90 3.21 -8.98
C SER A 30 11.22 3.03 -9.75
N ALA A 31 12.23 2.49 -9.08
CA ALA A 31 13.46 2.05 -9.72
C ALA A 31 13.20 0.95 -10.78
N GLU A 32 12.05 0.26 -10.72
CA GLU A 32 11.60 -0.66 -11.76
C GLU A 32 11.37 0.04 -13.10
N PHE A 33 10.75 1.23 -13.09
CA PHE A 33 10.35 1.95 -14.29
C PHE A 33 11.36 3.02 -14.71
N ALA A 34 12.03 3.63 -13.73
CA ALA A 34 13.04 4.67 -13.96
C ALA A 34 14.24 4.42 -13.03
N PRO A 35 15.15 3.51 -13.39
CA PRO A 35 16.31 3.14 -12.57
C PRO A 35 17.22 4.31 -12.17
N ASN A 36 17.23 5.37 -12.99
CA ASN A 36 18.05 6.57 -12.80
C ASN A 36 17.28 7.74 -12.17
N THR A 37 16.08 7.50 -11.60
CA THR A 37 15.37 8.57 -10.91
C THR A 37 16.20 9.05 -9.71
N PRO A 38 16.31 10.38 -9.48
CA PRO A 38 16.90 10.89 -8.25
C PRO A 38 16.01 10.63 -7.02
N ASP A 39 14.73 10.27 -7.24
CA ASP A 39 13.73 10.08 -6.19
C ASP A 39 13.11 8.65 -6.21
N PRO A 40 13.87 7.58 -5.91
CA PRO A 40 13.37 6.20 -5.96
C PRO A 40 12.52 5.88 -4.72
N VAL A 41 11.25 6.33 -4.74
CA VAL A 41 10.30 6.11 -3.64
C VAL A 41 9.87 4.65 -3.51
N ILE A 42 9.99 3.88 -4.59
CA ILE A 42 9.87 2.42 -4.62
C ILE A 42 11.20 1.87 -5.17
N ASP A 43 11.83 0.96 -4.43
CA ASP A 43 13.16 0.45 -4.75
C ASP A 43 13.37 -0.98 -4.21
N LEU A 44 14.43 -1.65 -4.66
CA LEU A 44 14.88 -2.89 -4.03
C LEU A 44 15.40 -2.59 -2.62
N LEU A 45 15.25 -3.55 -1.71
CA LEU A 45 15.89 -3.42 -0.39
C LEU A 45 17.42 -3.37 -0.55
N PRO A 46 18.16 -2.61 0.27
CA PRO A 46 19.62 -2.50 0.16
C PRO A 46 20.34 -3.85 0.15
N ASP A 47 19.87 -4.83 0.92
CA ASP A 47 20.46 -6.17 1.00
C ASP A 47 20.19 -7.04 -0.25
N GLN A 48 19.29 -6.58 -1.12
CA GLN A 48 18.88 -7.26 -2.34
C GLN A 48 19.54 -6.69 -3.61
N SER A 49 20.06 -5.46 -3.58
CA SER A 49 20.65 -4.81 -4.76
C SER A 49 22.01 -5.38 -5.17
N GLY A 50 22.75 -6.00 -4.24
CA GLY A 50 24.08 -6.61 -4.51
C GLY A 50 24.06 -8.01 -5.12
N LYS A 51 22.90 -8.68 -5.18
CA LYS A 51 22.78 -10.02 -5.75
C LYS A 51 22.18 -9.89 -7.16
N ASN A 52 23.01 -10.04 -8.19
CA ASN A 52 22.63 -10.11 -9.62
C ASN A 52 21.65 -11.25 -9.98
N ASP A 53 21.09 -11.91 -8.98
CA ASP A 53 20.19 -13.02 -9.14
C ASP A 53 18.75 -12.52 -8.95
N LYS A 54 18.04 -12.30 -10.06
CA LYS A 54 16.64 -11.84 -10.06
C LYS A 54 15.71 -12.76 -9.25
N GLY A 55 16.15 -13.97 -8.90
CA GLY A 55 15.43 -14.89 -8.01
C GLY A 55 15.49 -14.51 -6.52
N GLY A 56 16.61 -13.94 -6.04
CA GLY A 56 16.88 -13.74 -4.61
C GLY A 56 16.20 -12.53 -3.95
N THR A 57 15.50 -11.72 -4.73
CA THR A 57 14.84 -10.48 -4.27
C THR A 57 13.33 -10.62 -4.14
N MET A 58 12.75 -11.73 -4.59
CA MET A 58 11.31 -11.92 -4.63
C MET A 58 10.76 -12.23 -3.24
N ARG A 59 9.82 -11.42 -2.78
CA ARG A 59 8.98 -11.72 -1.64
C ARG A 59 7.78 -12.52 -2.13
N LEU A 60 7.77 -13.81 -1.80
CA LEU A 60 6.79 -14.78 -2.29
C LEU A 60 6.25 -15.61 -1.13
N GLY A 61 4.94 -15.56 -0.93
CA GLY A 61 4.28 -16.34 0.12
C GLY A 61 3.49 -15.48 1.09
N GLU A 62 3.16 -16.05 2.24
CA GLU A 62 2.35 -15.41 3.27
C GLU A 62 3.24 -14.73 4.31
N TYR A 63 2.92 -13.48 4.66
CA TYR A 63 3.68 -12.69 5.61
C TYR A 63 2.75 -11.95 6.58
N LEU A 64 3.22 -11.77 7.82
CA LEU A 64 2.52 -11.01 8.85
C LEU A 64 2.58 -9.50 8.56
N CYS A 65 1.43 -8.84 8.67
CA CYS A 65 1.24 -7.41 8.63
C CYS A 65 0.57 -6.96 9.94
N GLN A 66 1.17 -5.97 10.60
CA GLN A 66 0.69 -5.35 11.82
C GLN A 66 -0.02 -4.04 11.51
N LEU A 67 -1.30 -3.97 11.86
CA LEU A 67 -2.19 -2.86 11.56
C LEU A 67 -2.21 -1.82 12.70
N ARG A 68 -2.26 -0.54 12.33
CA ARG A 68 -2.51 0.56 13.27
C ARG A 68 -4.00 0.64 13.58
N LYS A 69 -4.38 0.72 14.87
CA LYS A 69 -5.78 0.68 15.34
C LYS A 69 -6.71 1.72 14.70
N ASN A 70 -6.19 2.91 14.45
CA ASN A 70 -6.98 4.00 13.87
C ASN A 70 -6.79 3.98 12.35
N SER A 71 -7.24 2.93 11.64
CA SER A 71 -7.08 2.86 10.18
C SER A 71 -8.23 2.09 9.53
N ASN A 72 -8.47 2.38 8.24
CA ASN A 72 -9.49 1.68 7.45
C ASN A 72 -9.16 0.18 7.37
N ALA A 73 -7.88 -0.16 7.29
CA ALA A 73 -7.44 -1.56 7.33
C ALA A 73 -7.84 -2.25 8.65
N PHE A 74 -7.55 -1.64 9.80
CA PHE A 74 -7.88 -2.24 11.10
C PHE A 74 -9.39 -2.41 11.28
N GLU A 75 -10.18 -1.41 10.87
CA GLU A 75 -11.64 -1.49 10.89
C GLU A 75 -12.17 -2.62 10.00
N ALA A 76 -11.67 -2.74 8.77
CA ALA A 76 -12.08 -3.79 7.84
C ALA A 76 -11.72 -5.19 8.34
N TYR A 77 -10.49 -5.40 8.83
CA TYR A 77 -10.04 -6.72 9.30
C TYR A 77 -10.54 -7.09 10.70
N GLY A 78 -10.87 -6.11 11.54
CA GLY A 78 -11.28 -6.32 12.94
C GLY A 78 -10.20 -6.86 13.87
N LYS A 79 -8.93 -6.90 13.44
CA LYS A 79 -7.80 -7.43 14.22
C LYS A 79 -6.49 -6.73 13.89
N ARG A 80 -5.54 -6.76 14.84
CA ARG A 80 -4.25 -6.07 14.73
C ARG A 80 -3.24 -6.80 13.82
N GLU A 81 -3.30 -8.13 13.80
CA GLU A 81 -2.33 -8.97 13.11
C GLU A 81 -3.04 -9.76 12.01
N VAL A 82 -2.58 -9.56 10.78
CA VAL A 82 -3.15 -10.20 9.59
C VAL A 82 -2.03 -10.81 8.77
N TYR A 83 -2.31 -11.93 8.11
CA TYR A 83 -1.35 -12.60 7.23
C TYR A 83 -1.79 -12.41 5.80
N GLU A 84 -0.93 -11.92 4.92
CA GLU A 84 -1.28 -11.63 3.54
C GLU A 84 -0.27 -12.21 2.56
N ARG A 85 -0.73 -12.48 1.33
CA ARG A 85 0.09 -13.13 0.30
C ARG A 85 0.78 -12.10 -0.57
N HIS A 86 2.09 -12.21 -0.68
CA HIS A 86 2.94 -11.33 -1.49
C HIS A 86 3.51 -12.08 -2.70
N ARG A 87 3.70 -11.33 -3.79
CA ARG A 87 4.40 -11.76 -5.00
C ARG A 87 4.97 -10.54 -5.72
N HIS A 88 6.00 -9.93 -5.13
CA HIS A 88 6.64 -8.73 -5.68
C HIS A 88 8.14 -8.71 -5.30
N ARG A 89 8.87 -7.69 -5.76
CA ARG A 89 10.32 -7.54 -5.54
C ARG A 89 10.69 -6.19 -4.96
N TYR A 90 10.04 -5.14 -5.44
CA TYR A 90 10.32 -3.76 -5.04
C TYR A 90 9.47 -3.39 -3.84
N GLU A 91 10.07 -2.64 -2.93
CA GLU A 91 9.46 -2.22 -1.67
C GLU A 91 9.42 -0.70 -1.58
N PHE A 92 8.61 -0.19 -0.65
CA PHE A 92 8.67 1.22 -0.30
C PHE A 92 10.04 1.59 0.27
N ASN A 93 10.65 2.65 -0.25
CA ASN A 93 11.94 3.12 0.22
C ASN A 93 11.78 3.97 1.50
N ASN A 94 12.15 3.39 2.65
CA ASN A 94 12.01 4.05 3.95
C ASN A 94 12.74 5.38 4.10
N ARG A 95 13.69 5.72 3.22
CA ARG A 95 14.31 7.06 3.19
C ARG A 95 13.29 8.17 3.02
N TYR A 96 12.15 7.88 2.38
CA TYR A 96 11.06 8.82 2.14
C TYR A 96 9.95 8.75 3.18
N ARG A 97 10.05 7.83 4.17
CA ARG A 97 8.96 7.55 5.11
C ARG A 97 8.52 8.78 5.87
N ILE A 98 9.46 9.46 6.55
CA ILE A 98 9.16 10.63 7.37
C ILE A 98 8.57 11.74 6.50
N GLN A 99 9.21 12.05 5.37
CA GLN A 99 8.75 13.11 4.46
C GLN A 99 7.32 12.87 3.94
N LEU A 100 6.98 11.62 3.57
CA LEU A 100 5.64 11.31 3.08
C LEU A 100 4.62 11.23 4.23
N GLU A 101 5.01 10.77 5.43
CA GLU A 101 4.14 10.79 6.62
C GLU A 101 3.75 12.23 6.99
N GLU A 102 4.73 13.14 7.04
CA GLU A 102 4.52 14.56 7.31
C GLU A 102 3.68 15.26 6.23
N ALA A 103 3.74 14.77 5.00
CA ALA A 103 2.90 15.27 3.90
C ALA A 103 1.46 14.73 3.93
N GLY A 104 1.14 13.78 4.82
CA GLY A 104 -0.21 13.23 5.03
C GLY A 104 -0.42 11.80 4.51
N LEU A 105 0.63 11.08 4.11
CA LEU A 105 0.54 9.66 3.77
C LEU A 105 0.60 8.81 5.03
N LYS A 106 -0.43 8.01 5.28
CA LYS A 106 -0.51 7.20 6.49
C LYS A 106 -0.01 5.78 6.23
N PHE A 107 0.96 5.33 7.02
CA PHE A 107 1.45 3.94 6.99
C PHE A 107 0.68 3.07 7.98
N SER A 108 -0.45 2.52 7.54
CA SER A 108 -1.41 1.83 8.40
C SER A 108 -1.10 0.34 8.62
N GLY A 109 -0.30 -0.27 7.75
CA GLY A 109 0.13 -1.66 7.88
C GLY A 109 1.63 -1.79 7.65
N LEU A 110 2.32 -2.49 8.57
CA LEU A 110 3.78 -2.67 8.53
C LEU A 110 4.15 -4.12 8.78
N SER A 111 5.34 -4.55 8.34
CA SER A 111 5.92 -5.80 8.82
C SER A 111 6.17 -5.76 10.33
N PRO A 112 6.35 -6.91 11.01
CA PRO A 112 6.48 -6.96 12.48
C PRO A 112 7.68 -6.19 13.04
N ASN A 113 8.76 -6.08 12.25
CA ASN A 113 9.94 -5.28 12.57
C ASN A 113 9.79 -3.79 12.18
N GLY A 114 8.66 -3.39 11.60
CA GLY A 114 8.38 -2.03 11.15
C GLY A 114 9.09 -1.59 9.86
N ASN A 115 9.93 -2.45 9.29
CA ASN A 115 10.82 -2.10 8.18
C ASN A 115 10.15 -2.13 6.81
N LEU A 116 9.07 -2.89 6.61
CA LEU A 116 8.35 -2.93 5.35
C LEU A 116 7.01 -2.24 5.52
N VAL A 117 6.66 -1.42 4.54
CA VAL A 117 5.34 -0.81 4.43
C VAL A 117 4.46 -1.76 3.64
N GLU A 118 3.39 -2.24 4.28
CA GLU A 118 2.47 -3.20 3.68
C GLU A 118 1.17 -2.54 3.23
N ILE A 119 0.74 -1.49 3.94
CA ILE A 119 -0.49 -0.75 3.65
C ILE A 119 -0.26 0.75 3.84
N ILE A 120 -0.71 1.52 2.86
CA ILE A 120 -0.83 2.98 2.92
C ILE A 120 -2.29 3.42 2.86
N GLU A 121 -2.59 4.53 3.50
CA GLU A 121 -3.89 5.20 3.51
C GLU A 121 -3.69 6.73 3.38
N LEU A 122 -4.77 7.47 3.11
CA LEU A 122 -4.78 8.94 3.17
C LEU A 122 -5.68 9.40 4.30
N GLU A 123 -5.18 10.31 5.13
CA GLU A 123 -5.89 10.75 6.35
C GLU A 123 -7.13 11.60 6.03
N ASP A 124 -7.05 12.46 5.01
CA ASP A 124 -8.18 13.25 4.52
C ASP A 124 -8.87 12.59 3.31
N HIS A 125 -9.21 11.30 3.40
CA HIS A 125 -9.96 10.60 2.35
C HIS A 125 -10.96 9.60 2.95
N PRO A 126 -12.25 9.58 2.50
CA PRO A 126 -13.28 8.73 3.10
C PRO A 126 -12.90 7.25 3.08
N TRP A 127 -12.32 6.79 1.97
CA TRP A 127 -11.73 5.45 1.90
C TRP A 127 -10.65 5.39 0.83
N PHE A 128 -9.39 5.57 1.22
CA PHE A 128 -8.23 5.36 0.34
C PHE A 128 -7.32 4.37 1.04
N LEU A 129 -7.10 3.22 0.41
CA LEU A 129 -6.23 2.19 0.93
C LEU A 129 -5.48 1.57 -0.23
N ALA A 130 -4.18 1.34 -0.07
CA ALA A 130 -3.43 0.52 -1.01
C ALA A 130 -2.51 -0.43 -0.26
N GLY A 131 -2.57 -1.71 -0.63
CA GLY A 131 -1.78 -2.77 -0.04
C GLY A 131 -0.77 -3.34 -1.03
N GLN A 132 0.40 -3.74 -0.53
CA GLN A 132 1.47 -4.35 -1.31
C GLN A 132 1.17 -5.83 -1.66
N PHE A 133 0.31 -6.47 -0.86
CA PHE A 133 -0.10 -7.86 -1.01
C PHE A 133 -1.25 -8.05 -2.01
N HIS A 134 -1.62 -9.32 -2.21
CA HIS A 134 -2.66 -9.80 -3.10
C HIS A 134 -3.84 -10.40 -2.30
N PRO A 135 -4.79 -9.56 -1.82
CA PRO A 135 -5.96 -10.03 -1.07
C PRO A 135 -6.87 -10.95 -1.90
N GLU A 136 -6.80 -10.88 -3.22
CA GLU A 136 -7.52 -11.74 -4.16
C GLU A 136 -7.23 -13.23 -3.95
N PHE A 137 -6.03 -13.59 -3.47
CA PHE A 137 -5.69 -14.99 -3.21
C PHE A 137 -6.29 -15.55 -1.93
N LYS A 138 -6.88 -14.70 -1.09
CA LYS A 138 -7.53 -15.08 0.17
C LYS A 138 -9.04 -14.83 0.16
N SER A 139 -9.58 -14.31 -0.94
CA SER A 139 -11.01 -14.09 -1.11
C SER A 139 -11.68 -15.31 -1.71
N SER A 140 -12.84 -15.70 -1.19
CA SER A 140 -13.69 -16.75 -1.77
C SER A 140 -15.15 -16.31 -1.83
N PRO A 141 -16.03 -17.01 -2.58
CA PRO A 141 -17.45 -16.69 -2.61
C PRO A 141 -18.15 -16.77 -1.25
N MET A 142 -17.70 -17.67 -0.37
CA MET A 142 -18.29 -17.88 0.96
C MET A 142 -17.65 -16.98 2.02
N GLU A 143 -16.41 -16.57 1.80
CA GLU A 143 -15.63 -15.72 2.70
C GLU A 143 -14.93 -14.65 1.85
N PRO A 144 -15.65 -13.56 1.50
CA PRO A 144 -15.07 -12.47 0.76
C PRO A 144 -14.01 -11.76 1.61
N HIS A 145 -12.90 -11.40 1.00
CA HIS A 145 -11.81 -10.77 1.73
C HIS A 145 -12.27 -9.43 2.33
N PRO A 146 -11.98 -9.12 3.62
CA PRO A 146 -12.58 -7.97 4.31
C PRO A 146 -12.32 -6.63 3.63
N LEU A 147 -11.13 -6.42 3.04
CA LEU A 147 -10.82 -5.19 2.31
C LEU A 147 -11.69 -5.00 1.07
N PHE A 148 -12.09 -6.06 0.36
CA PHE A 148 -13.02 -5.92 -0.78
C PHE A 148 -14.41 -5.53 -0.31
N THR A 149 -14.91 -6.17 0.74
CA THR A 149 -16.21 -5.83 1.34
C THR A 149 -16.24 -4.38 1.81
N ALA A 150 -15.20 -3.93 2.52
CA ALA A 150 -15.09 -2.56 3.01
C ALA A 150 -14.98 -1.53 1.86
N PHE A 151 -14.21 -1.83 0.82
CA PHE A 151 -14.09 -0.99 -0.36
C PHE A 151 -15.43 -0.81 -1.09
N ILE A 152 -16.13 -1.92 -1.37
CA ILE A 152 -17.41 -1.91 -2.07
C ILE A 152 -18.47 -1.18 -1.24
N SER A 153 -18.52 -1.44 0.07
CA SER A 153 -19.41 -0.73 0.99
C SER A 153 -19.18 0.78 0.89
N SER A 154 -17.92 1.23 1.00
CA SER A 154 -17.54 2.65 0.92
C SER A 154 -17.88 3.27 -0.44
N ALA A 155 -17.74 2.52 -1.54
CA ALA A 155 -18.12 2.95 -2.88
C ALA A 155 -19.65 3.14 -3.02
N CYS A 156 -20.44 2.22 -2.46
CA CYS A 156 -21.90 2.34 -2.43
C CYS A 156 -22.36 3.57 -1.63
N PHE A 157 -21.80 3.81 -0.44
CA PHE A 157 -22.11 5.01 0.35
C PHE A 157 -21.74 6.30 -0.37
N SER A 158 -20.55 6.35 -0.96
CA SER A 158 -20.08 7.53 -1.72
C SER A 158 -20.99 7.87 -2.90
N ARG A 159 -21.60 6.86 -3.55
CA ARG A 159 -22.55 7.07 -4.65
C ARG A 159 -23.88 7.66 -4.16
N ASN A 160 -24.36 7.22 -3.01
CA ASN A 160 -25.62 7.72 -2.45
C ASN A 160 -25.50 9.20 -2.03
N ASP A 161 -24.36 9.62 -1.48
CA ASP A 161 -24.10 11.03 -1.16
C ASP A 161 -24.03 11.94 -2.40
N VAL A 162 -23.68 11.40 -3.56
CA VAL A 162 -23.66 12.13 -4.84
C VAL A 162 -25.05 12.20 -5.49
N GLN A 163 -25.96 11.28 -5.17
CA GLN A 163 -27.33 11.28 -5.69
C GLN A 163 -28.32 12.08 -4.83
N VAL A 164 -27.97 12.38 -3.57
CA VAL A 164 -28.81 13.15 -2.63
C VAL A 164 -28.44 14.65 -2.60
N LYS A 165 -27.37 15.05 -3.29
CA LYS A 165 -26.99 16.45 -3.54
C LYS A 165 -27.37 16.88 -4.94
#